data_AF-A0A151JBE3-F1
#
_entry.id   AF-A0A151JBE3-F1
#
_cell.length_a   1.000
_cell.length_b   1.000
_cell.length_c   1.000
_cell.angle_alpha   90.00
_cell.angle_beta   90.00
_cell.angle_gamma   90.00
#
_symmetry.space_group_name_H-M   'P 1'
#
loop_
_entity.id
_entity.type
_entity.pdbx_description
1 polymer ?
#
loop_
_entity_poly.entity_id
_entity_poly.type
_entity_poly.pdbx_seq_one_letter_code
_entity_poly.pdbx_strand_id
1 'polypeptide(L)'
;MEFYETESSSVLENSSNITEAFMKLINIDKALHNKILQYEPVNIDHLRCMLQTHGFKCKLPNLMNFLDQQCITFYSPEQNAKRIRRKA
;
A
#
# COMPACT_ATOMS: atom_id res chain seq x y z
N MET A 1 37.65 -4.79 0.33
CA MET A 1 36.23 -5.16 0.54
C MET A 1 35.50 -3.85 0.73
N GLU A 2 35.05 -3.28 -0.40
CA GLU A 2 34.40 -1.98 -0.42
C GLU A 2 32.95 -2.16 0.00
N PHE A 3 32.61 -1.62 1.16
CA PHE A 3 31.23 -1.48 1.61
C PHE A 3 30.58 -0.42 0.73
N TYR A 4 29.67 -0.83 -0.14
CA TYR A 4 28.87 0.08 -0.94
C TYR A 4 27.83 0.73 -0.03
N GLU A 5 28.09 1.98 0.39
CA GLU A 5 27.05 2.90 0.81
C GLU A 5 26.03 3.02 -0.33
N THR A 6 24.85 2.41 -0.15
CA THR A 6 23.70 2.70 -1.02
C THR A 6 22.92 3.84 -0.39
N GLU A 7 23.49 5.04 -0.45
CA GLU A 7 22.72 6.26 -0.35
C GLU A 7 22.54 6.81 -1.76
N SER A 8 21.33 6.68 -2.32
CA SER A 8 20.84 7.49 -3.44
C SER A 8 19.33 7.29 -3.54
N SER A 9 18.55 8.17 -2.91
CA SER A 9 17.96 9.36 -3.55
C SER A 9 17.11 9.03 -4.78
N SER A 10 15.79 9.14 -4.64
CA SER A 10 15.04 10.33 -5.08
C SER A 10 13.57 10.03 -5.43
N VAL A 11 12.78 11.10 -5.38
CA VAL A 11 11.36 11.23 -5.78
C VAL A 11 10.36 10.84 -4.72
N LEU A 12 10.06 11.78 -3.80
CA LEU A 12 8.86 11.64 -2.99
C LEU A 12 8.30 12.94 -2.41
N GLU A 13 8.23 14.00 -3.22
CA GLU A 13 7.65 15.30 -2.80
C GLU A 13 6.10 15.29 -2.74
N ASN A 14 5.45 14.14 -2.98
CA ASN A 14 4.00 13.97 -2.83
C ASN A 14 3.60 12.88 -1.81
N SER A 15 4.54 12.07 -1.30
CA SER A 15 4.19 11.00 -0.34
C SER A 15 3.96 11.46 1.07
N SER A 16 4.49 12.63 1.45
CA SER A 16 4.55 13.00 2.86
C SER A 16 3.16 12.92 3.48
N ASN A 17 2.12 13.24 2.68
CA ASN A 17 0.73 13.09 3.07
C ASN A 17 0.19 11.64 3.01
N ILE A 18 0.54 10.84 2.00
CA ILE A 18 0.08 9.44 1.88
C ILE A 18 0.66 8.59 3.00
N THR A 19 1.97 8.69 3.25
CA THR A 19 2.66 7.94 4.28
C THR A 19 2.11 8.33 5.65
N GLU A 20 1.96 9.62 5.93
CA GLU A 20 1.40 10.08 7.20
C GLU A 20 -0.06 9.63 7.39
N ALA A 21 -0.90 9.75 6.36
CA ALA A 21 -2.29 9.27 6.41
C ALA A 21 -2.35 7.76 6.64
N PHE A 22 -1.47 7.00 6.00
CA PHE A 22 -1.36 5.55 6.18
C PHE A 22 -0.85 5.20 7.59
N MET A 23 0.16 5.91 8.11
CA MET A 23 0.68 5.72 9.47
C MET A 23 -0.39 6.02 10.53
N LYS A 24 -1.14 7.11 10.34
CA LYS A 24 -2.31 7.43 11.18
C LYS A 24 -3.35 6.31 11.09
N LEU A 25 -3.57 5.77 9.89
CA LEU A 25 -4.53 4.71 9.68
C LEU A 25 -4.17 3.41 10.38
N ILE A 26 -2.93 2.92 10.25
CA ILE A 26 -2.49 1.69 10.93
C ILE A 26 -2.43 1.86 12.46
N ASN A 27 -2.26 3.10 12.95
CA ASN A 27 -2.29 3.37 14.38
C ASN A 27 -3.71 3.31 14.95
N ILE A 28 -4.70 3.78 14.18
CA ILE A 28 -6.12 3.73 14.54
C ILE A 28 -6.66 2.31 14.34
N ASP A 29 -6.36 1.69 13.21
CA ASP A 29 -6.82 0.35 12.85
C ASP A 29 -5.73 -0.70 13.10
N LYS A 30 -5.70 -1.17 14.35
CA LYS A 30 -4.75 -2.22 14.76
C LYS A 30 -4.95 -3.54 14.04
N ALA A 31 -6.15 -3.81 13.53
CA ALA A 31 -6.42 -5.04 12.78
C ALA A 31 -5.69 -5.02 11.43
N LEU A 32 -5.81 -3.91 10.69
CA LEU A 32 -5.04 -3.66 9.48
C LEU A 32 -3.52 -3.74 9.74
N HIS A 33 -3.05 -3.10 10.82
CA HIS A 33 -1.64 -3.14 11.19
C HIS A 33 -1.14 -4.56 11.45
N ASN A 34 -1.90 -5.36 12.21
CA ASN A 34 -1.53 -6.74 12.51
C ASN A 34 -1.50 -7.61 11.25
N LYS A 35 -2.42 -7.40 10.31
CA LYS A 35 -2.40 -8.09 9.00
C LYS A 35 -1.13 -7.78 8.21
N ILE A 36 -0.71 -6.52 8.19
CA ILE A 36 0.54 -6.11 7.53
C ILE A 36 1.75 -6.78 8.21
N LEU A 37 1.79 -6.81 9.54
CA LEU A 37 2.86 -7.49 10.30
C LEU A 37 2.90 -9.01 10.06
N GLN A 38 1.76 -9.62 9.75
CA GLN A 38 1.64 -11.03 9.38
C GLN A 38 1.90 -11.29 7.89
N TYR A 39 2.26 -10.26 7.11
CA TYR A 39 2.40 -10.32 5.65
C TYR A 39 1.12 -10.82 4.95
N GLU A 40 -0.04 -10.62 5.58
CA GLU A 40 -1.32 -10.98 5.00
C GLU A 40 -1.64 -10.01 3.85
N PRO A 41 -2.09 -10.51 2.69
CA PRO A 41 -2.51 -9.65 1.60
C PRO A 41 -3.63 -8.72 2.05
N VAL A 42 -3.48 -7.42 1.83
CA VAL A 42 -4.43 -6.39 2.26
C VAL A 42 -5.34 -5.97 1.09
N ASN A 43 -6.61 -5.73 1.37
CA ASN A 43 -7.56 -5.27 0.35
C ASN A 43 -7.33 -3.78 0.03
N ILE A 44 -6.95 -3.49 -1.21
CA ILE A 44 -6.62 -2.12 -1.62
C ILE A 44 -7.85 -1.20 -1.69
N ASP A 45 -9.02 -1.73 -2.04
CA ASP A 45 -10.27 -0.98 -2.08
C ASP A 45 -10.73 -0.61 -0.68
N HIS A 46 -10.58 -1.54 0.27
CA HIS A 46 -10.82 -1.28 1.69
C HIS A 46 -9.88 -0.20 2.21
N LEU A 47 -8.58 -0.32 1.93
CA LEU A 47 -7.58 0.66 2.35
C LEU A 47 -7.86 2.06 1.77
N ARG A 48 -8.26 2.13 0.50
CA ARG A 48 -8.66 3.38 -0.15
C ARG A 48 -9.91 3.99 0.48
N CYS A 49 -10.88 3.17 0.87
CA CYS A 49 -12.09 3.63 1.56
C CYS A 49 -11.73 4.19 2.93
N MET A 50 -10.90 3.48 3.69
CA MET A 50 -10.41 3.93 4.99
C MET A 50 -9.65 5.26 4.91
N LEU A 51 -8.73 5.40 3.95
CA LEU A 51 -8.01 6.65 3.73
C LEU A 51 -8.97 7.81 3.41
N GLN A 52 -10.00 7.57 2.60
CA GLN A 52 -11.04 8.58 2.32
C GLN A 52 -11.86 8.96 3.55
N THR A 53 -12.22 8.00 4.40
CA THR A 53 -12.92 8.24 5.67
C THR A 53 -12.08 9.13 6.60
N HIS A 54 -10.76 8.98 6.60
CA HIS A 54 -9.84 9.83 7.35
C HIS A 54 -9.54 11.17 6.67
N GLY A 55 -10.24 11.51 5.58
CA GLY A 55 -10.12 12.80 4.89
C GLY A 55 -9.07 12.84 3.79
N PHE A 56 -8.42 11.72 3.47
CA PHE A 56 -7.39 11.65 2.45
C PHE A 56 -7.87 10.95 1.17
N LYS A 57 -7.97 11.71 0.07
CA LYS A 57 -8.42 11.19 -1.22
C LYS A 57 -7.22 10.73 -2.07
N CYS A 58 -6.88 9.45 -1.99
CA CYS A 58 -5.92 8.81 -2.90
C CYS A 58 -6.55 8.40 -4.23
N LYS A 59 -5.80 8.56 -5.32
CA LYS A 59 -6.03 7.78 -6.55
C LYS A 59 -5.52 6.34 -6.33
N LEU A 60 -6.24 5.35 -6.85
CA LEU A 60 -5.86 3.93 -6.77
C LEU A 60 -4.42 3.63 -7.25
N PRO A 61 -3.94 4.14 -8.42
CA PRO A 61 -2.57 3.87 -8.87
C PRO A 61 -1.51 4.45 -7.92
N ASN A 62 -1.76 5.61 -7.30
CA ASN A 62 -0.82 6.19 -6.33
C ASN A 62 -0.75 5.33 -5.06
N LEU A 63 -1.89 4.77 -4.64
CA LEU A 63 -1.96 3.86 -3.50
C LEU A 63 -1.26 2.53 -3.81
N MET A 64 -1.44 1.98 -5.01
CA MET A 64 -0.74 0.77 -5.46
C MET A 64 0.78 0.98 -5.44
N ASN A 65 1.26 2.08 -6.03
CA ASN A 65 2.68 2.41 -6.05
C ASN A 65 3.24 2.58 -4.63
N PHE A 66 2.48 3.23 -3.73
CA PHE A 66 2.87 3.37 -2.34
C PHE A 66 2.98 2.01 -1.63
N LEU A 67 1.99 1.14 -1.79
CA LEU A 67 2.03 -0.19 -1.17
C LEU A 67 3.18 -1.05 -1.71
N ASP A 68 3.48 -0.93 -2.99
CA ASP A 68 4.63 -1.58 -3.64
C ASP A 68 5.96 -1.06 -3.04
N GLN A 69 6.10 0.26 -2.89
CA GLN A 69 7.24 0.89 -2.21
C GLN A 69 7.37 0.48 -0.73
N GLN A 70 6.27 0.17 -0.06
CA GLN A 70 6.27 -0.30 1.33
C GLN A 70 6.38 -1.82 1.45
N CYS A 71 6.55 -2.55 0.33
CA CYS A 71 6.62 -4.01 0.29
C CYS A 71 5.40 -4.69 0.94
N ILE A 72 4.21 -4.11 0.79
CA ILE A 72 2.96 -4.64 1.34
C ILE A 72 2.23 -5.40 0.25
N THR A 73 1.95 -6.69 0.48
CA THR A 73 1.13 -7.48 -0.44
C THR A 73 -0.30 -6.96 -0.44
N PHE A 74 -0.86 -6.66 -1.62
CA PHE A 74 -2.24 -6.20 -1.75
C PHE A 74 -3.01 -6.97 -2.81
N TYR A 75 -4.34 -6.98 -2.67
CA TYR A 75 -5.26 -7.53 -3.66
C TYR A 75 -6.43 -6.58 -3.89
N SER A 76 -6.96 -6.58 -5.11
CA SER A 76 -8.24 -5.95 -5.42
C SER A 76 -9.28 -7.04 -5.71
N PRO A 77 -10.40 -7.09 -4.98
CA PRO A 77 -11.45 -8.08 -5.20
C PRO A 77 -12.08 -7.97 -6.60
N GLU A 78 -12.06 -6.78 -7.22
CA GLU A 78 -12.68 -6.54 -8.52
C GLU A 78 -11.82 -7.05 -9.70
N GLN A 79 -10.49 -7.12 -9.53
CA GLN A 79 -9.57 -7.47 -10.63
C GLN A 79 -9.22 -8.95 -10.68
N ASN A 80 -9.37 -9.68 -9.57
CA ASN A 80 -9.00 -11.10 -9.52
C ASN A 80 -10.00 -12.00 -10.29
N ALA A 81 -11.25 -11.57 -10.47
CA ALA A 81 -12.26 -12.33 -11.23
C ALA A 81 -11.95 -12.48 -12.73
N LYS A 82 -10.97 -11.73 -13.28
CA LYS A 82 -10.64 -11.76 -14.72
C LYS A 82 -9.32 -12.45 -15.09
N ARG A 83 -8.47 -12.81 -14.11
CA ARG A 83 -7.20 -13.52 -14.37
C ARG A 83 -7.28 -15.05 -14.24
N ILE A 84 -8.49 -15.62 -14.25
CA ILE A 84 -8.72 -17.05 -14.47
C ILE A 84 -9.40 -17.25 -15.84
N ARG A 85 -8.69 -16.90 -16.91
CA ARG A 85 -8.98 -17.28 -18.31
C ARG A 85 -7.61 -17.28 -19.03
N ARG A 86 -7.03 -18.38 -19.49
CA ARG A 86 -7.40 -19.79 -19.64
C ARG A 86 -6.11 -20.61 -19.52
N LYS A 87 -6.22 -21.82 -18.96
CA LYS A 87 -5.25 -22.90 -19.16
C LYS A 87 -5.89 -23.87 -20.17
N ALA A 88 -5.26 -24.05 -21.32
CA ALA A 88 -5.27 -25.23 -22.20
C ALA A 88 -4.30 -24.94 -23.35
#